data_AF-A0AA94FBR7-F1
#
_entry.id   AF-A0AA94FBR7-F1
#
_cell.length_a   1.000
_cell.length_b   1.000
_cell.length_c   1.000
_cell.angle_alpha   90.00
_cell.angle_beta   90.00
_cell.angle_gamma   90.00
#
_symmetry.space_group_name_H-M   'P 1'
#
loop_
_entity.id
_entity.type
_entity.pdbx_description
1 polymer ?
#
loop_
_entity_poly.entity_id
_entity_poly.type
_entity_poly.pdbx_seq_one_letter_code
_entity_poly.pdbx_strand_id
1 'polypeptide(L)'
;YSEKLKEEKYDIDEEYYRPYFEKNSVLNGFFNFLNKIFEVEFEKASDAKAWDKDVLVYNIKENSKVFARIYIDLEAKKEKRGGAWMNNWHTYHRNSKGEIQLPTAYIVGNFPQSTEETPSLLRHSDVVTLFHEMGHALHHLLSKIEE
;
A
#
# COMPACT_ATOMS: atom_id res chain seq x y z
N TYR A 1 -24.70 -4.95 16.26
CA TYR A 1 -25.73 -3.92 16.49
C TYR A 1 -25.46 -2.67 15.67
N SER A 2 -24.21 -2.17 15.62
CA SER A 2 -23.83 -1.03 14.76
C SER A 2 -24.12 -1.22 13.27
N GLU A 3 -23.80 -2.37 12.68
CA GLU A 3 -24.05 -2.61 11.24
C GLU A 3 -25.55 -2.62 10.90
N LYS A 4 -26.37 -3.32 11.69
CA LYS A 4 -27.84 -3.28 11.55
C LYS A 4 -28.41 -1.86 11.66
N LEU A 5 -27.82 -1.01 12.50
CA LEU A 5 -28.23 0.38 12.64
C LEU A 5 -27.78 1.25 11.45
N LYS A 6 -26.61 0.96 10.84
CA LYS A 6 -26.16 1.64 9.62
C LYS A 6 -27.04 1.26 8.43
N GLU A 7 -27.37 -0.02 8.30
CA GLU A 7 -28.30 -0.53 7.29
C GLU A 7 -29.68 0.14 7.43
N GLU A 8 -30.25 0.12 8.65
CA GLU A 8 -31.56 0.73 8.90
C GLU A 8 -31.60 2.25 8.66
N LYS A 9 -30.51 2.97 8.98
CA LYS A 9 -30.47 4.44 8.87
C LYS A 9 -29.99 4.97 7.52
N TYR A 10 -29.11 4.25 6.84
CA TYR A 10 -28.39 4.74 5.66
C TYR A 10 -28.48 3.79 4.46
N ASP A 11 -29.12 2.62 4.59
CA ASP A 11 -29.19 1.58 3.56
C ASP A 11 -27.80 1.12 3.09
N ILE A 12 -26.85 1.06 4.03
CA ILE A 12 -25.47 0.62 3.79
C ILE A 12 -25.27 -0.78 4.35
N ASP A 13 -25.00 -1.74 3.46
CA ASP A 13 -24.57 -3.10 3.79
C ASP A 13 -23.11 -3.31 3.38
N GLU A 14 -22.20 -3.36 4.37
CA GLU A 14 -20.76 -3.57 4.13
C GLU A 14 -20.46 -4.91 3.44
N GLU A 15 -21.25 -5.96 3.65
CA GLU A 15 -21.06 -7.26 3.00
C GLU A 15 -21.47 -7.22 1.53
N TYR A 16 -22.53 -6.48 1.20
CA TYR A 16 -22.94 -6.25 -0.19
C TYR A 16 -21.86 -5.52 -1.00
N TYR A 17 -21.18 -4.53 -0.40
CA TYR A 17 -20.14 -3.76 -1.11
C TYR A 17 -18.76 -4.42 -1.12
N ARG A 18 -18.50 -5.39 -0.24
CA ARG A 18 -17.19 -6.05 -0.09
C ARG A 18 -16.59 -6.57 -1.41
N PRO A 19 -17.36 -7.19 -2.33
CA PRO A 19 -16.82 -7.65 -3.62
C PRO A 19 -16.28 -6.54 -4.54
N TYR A 20 -16.69 -5.28 -4.33
CA TYR A 20 -16.22 -4.14 -5.10
C TYR A 20 -14.86 -3.60 -4.63
N PHE A 21 -14.40 -4.06 -3.45
CA PHE A 21 -13.13 -3.67 -2.87
C PHE A 21 -12.12 -4.82 -2.91
N GLU A 22 -11.90 -5.38 -4.10
CA GLU A 22 -10.79 -6.33 -4.30
C GLU A 22 -9.44 -5.63 -4.15
N LYS A 23 -8.51 -6.24 -3.40
CA LYS A 23 -7.21 -5.67 -2.99
C LYS A 23 -6.43 -5.02 -4.12
N ASN A 24 -6.22 -5.73 -5.23
CA ASN A 24 -5.42 -5.21 -6.34
C ASN A 24 -6.14 -4.08 -7.08
N SER A 25 -7.47 -4.15 -7.18
CA SER A 25 -8.32 -3.11 -7.76
C SER A 25 -8.27 -1.83 -6.93
N VAL A 26 -8.30 -1.94 -5.60
CA VAL A 26 -8.11 -0.81 -4.67
C VAL A 26 -6.73 -0.19 -4.85
N LEU A 27 -5.66 -1.01 -4.87
CA LEU A 27 -4.30 -0.53 -5.08
C LEU A 27 -4.12 0.18 -6.43
N ASN A 28 -4.65 -0.40 -7.50
CA ASN A 28 -4.59 0.20 -8.84
C ASN A 28 -5.36 1.53 -8.90
N GLY A 29 -6.55 1.58 -8.30
CA GLY A 29 -7.32 2.82 -8.18
C GLY A 29 -6.55 3.91 -7.43
N PHE A 30 -5.86 3.52 -6.36
CA PHE A 30 -5.02 4.41 -5.58
C PHE A 30 -3.79 4.92 -6.36
N PHE A 31 -3.05 4.05 -7.06
CA PHE A 31 -1.94 4.46 -7.91
C PHE A 31 -2.38 5.39 -9.03
N ASN A 32 -3.52 5.12 -9.67
CA ASN A 32 -4.10 5.99 -10.67
C ASN A 32 -4.50 7.37 -10.10
N PHE A 33 -5.01 7.41 -8.87
CA PHE A 33 -5.31 8.66 -8.18
C PHE A 33 -4.04 9.47 -7.91
N LEU A 34 -2.97 8.84 -7.42
CA LEU A 34 -1.69 9.51 -7.17
C LEU A 34 -1.02 9.99 -8.45
N ASN A 35 -1.10 9.22 -9.53
CA ASN A 35 -0.60 9.63 -10.84
C ASN A 35 -1.27 10.93 -11.31
N LYS A 36 -2.58 11.07 -11.13
CA LYS A 36 -3.31 12.28 -11.51
C LYS A 36 -2.96 13.53 -10.69
N ILE A 37 -2.56 13.37 -9.43
CA ILE A 37 -2.31 14.49 -8.52
C ILE A 37 -0.84 14.87 -8.45
N PHE A 38 0.05 13.88 -8.45
CA PHE A 38 1.48 14.06 -8.25
C PHE A 38 2.32 13.72 -9.47
N GLU A 39 1.69 13.28 -10.57
CA GLU A 39 2.38 12.90 -11.82
C GLU A 39 3.44 11.81 -11.61
N VAL A 40 3.22 10.95 -10.61
CA VAL A 40 4.08 9.80 -10.29
C VAL A 40 3.53 8.51 -10.89
N GLU A 41 4.43 7.61 -11.27
CA GLU A 41 4.11 6.30 -11.83
C GLU A 41 4.59 5.18 -10.91
N PHE A 42 3.81 4.11 -10.81
CA PHE A 42 4.15 2.92 -10.02
C PHE A 42 4.44 1.76 -10.96
N GLU A 43 5.69 1.29 -10.97
CA GLU A 43 6.13 0.16 -11.80
C GLU A 43 6.55 -1.02 -10.93
N LYS A 44 6.06 -2.22 -11.23
CA LYS A 44 6.47 -3.43 -10.49
C LYS A 44 7.98 -3.64 -10.61
N ALA A 45 8.65 -3.76 -9.46
CA ALA A 45 10.09 -4.02 -9.39
C ALA A 45 10.34 -5.54 -9.41
N SER A 46 10.43 -6.14 -10.60
CA SER A 46 10.62 -7.59 -10.77
C SER A 46 11.99 -8.10 -10.34
N ASP A 47 12.98 -7.21 -10.23
CA ASP A 47 14.34 -7.46 -9.76
C ASP A 47 14.47 -7.43 -8.23
N ALA A 48 13.47 -6.89 -7.54
CA ALA A 48 13.53 -6.68 -6.10
C ALA A 48 13.22 -7.96 -5.32
N LYS A 49 14.10 -8.30 -4.37
CA LYS A 49 13.81 -9.34 -3.37
C LYS A 49 12.84 -8.79 -2.33
N ALA A 50 11.80 -9.56 -2.03
CA ALA A 50 10.90 -9.32 -0.91
C ALA A 50 11.07 -10.42 0.15
N TRP A 51 10.64 -10.15 1.38
CA TRP A 51 10.71 -11.13 2.48
C TRP A 51 9.68 -12.26 2.34
N ASP A 52 8.66 -12.07 1.50
CA ASP A 52 7.60 -13.04 1.27
C ASP A 52 7.02 -12.86 -0.14
N LYS A 53 6.47 -13.96 -0.70
CA LYS A 53 5.93 -14.03 -2.07
C LYS A 53 4.72 -13.13 -2.32
N ASP A 54 3.94 -12.82 -1.29
CA ASP A 54 2.69 -12.05 -1.42
C ASP A 54 2.95 -10.53 -1.29
N VAL A 55 4.21 -10.15 -1.04
CA VAL A 55 4.64 -8.76 -0.94
C VAL A 55 4.82 -8.19 -2.34
N LEU A 56 4.10 -7.12 -2.62
CA LEU A 56 4.25 -6.40 -3.88
C LEU A 56 5.32 -5.32 -3.75
N VAL A 57 6.21 -5.22 -4.73
CA VAL A 57 7.27 -4.22 -4.74
C VAL A 57 7.10 -3.32 -5.96
N TYR A 58 7.07 -2.02 -5.73
CA TYR A 58 6.95 -1.01 -6.78
C TYR A 58 8.08 0.01 -6.71
N ASN A 59 8.67 0.30 -7.86
CA ASN A 59 9.47 1.49 -8.10
C ASN A 59 8.52 2.66 -8.37
N ILE A 60 8.78 3.80 -7.74
CA ILE A 60 8.05 5.05 -8.00
C ILE A 60 8.90 5.91 -8.92
N LYS A 61 8.29 6.37 -10.01
CA LYS A 61 8.94 7.15 -11.07
C LYS A 61 8.30 8.53 -11.21
N GLU A 62 9.15 9.50 -11.54
CA GLU A 62 8.77 10.84 -12.00
C GLU A 62 9.57 11.07 -13.30
N ASN A 63 8.90 11.43 -14.40
CA ASN A 63 9.55 11.58 -15.71
C ASN A 63 10.42 10.37 -16.12
N SER A 64 9.88 9.16 -15.95
CA SER A 64 10.57 7.87 -16.19
C SER A 64 11.81 7.57 -15.34
N LYS A 65 12.17 8.45 -14.39
CA LYS A 65 13.28 8.23 -13.46
C LYS A 65 12.77 7.68 -12.14
N VAL A 66 13.32 6.53 -11.73
CA VAL A 66 13.04 5.97 -10.39
C VAL A 66 13.65 6.88 -9.34
N PHE A 67 12.83 7.29 -8.36
CA PHE A 67 13.28 8.12 -7.25
C PHE A 67 12.95 7.52 -5.89
N ALA A 68 12.07 6.52 -5.80
CA ALA A 68 11.72 5.85 -4.54
C ALA A 68 11.26 4.41 -4.78
N ARG A 69 11.18 3.61 -3.71
CA ARG A 69 10.66 2.24 -3.73
C ARG A 69 9.71 2.00 -2.57
N ILE A 70 8.64 1.24 -2.84
CA ILE A 70 7.67 0.83 -1.83
C ILE A 70 7.41 -0.66 -1.85
N TYR A 71 7.34 -1.26 -0.66
CA TYR A 71 6.93 -2.64 -0.44
C TYR A 71 5.54 -2.65 0.21
N ILE A 72 4.66 -3.54 -0.25
CA ILE A 72 3.25 -3.56 0.14
C ILE A 72 2.88 -4.99 0.53
N ASP A 73 2.67 -5.22 1.84
CA ASP A 73 2.34 -6.52 2.44
C ASP A 73 0.98 -6.46 3.16
N LEU A 74 -0.10 -6.71 2.43
CA LEU A 74 -1.46 -6.40 2.91
C LEU A 74 -2.23 -7.57 3.51
N GLU A 75 -1.88 -8.81 3.19
CA GLU A 75 -2.68 -9.98 3.60
C GLU A 75 -2.24 -10.52 4.96
N ALA A 76 -3.20 -10.85 5.83
CA ALA A 76 -2.93 -11.40 7.15
C ALA A 76 -2.11 -12.70 7.06
N LYS A 77 -1.19 -12.94 8.01
CA LYS A 77 -0.40 -14.18 8.07
C LYS A 77 -0.19 -14.59 9.53
N LYS A 78 -0.07 -15.89 9.78
CA LYS A 78 -0.03 -16.46 11.15
C LYS A 78 1.04 -15.83 12.05
N GLU A 79 2.23 -15.56 11.51
CA GLU A 79 3.36 -15.00 12.27
C GLU A 79 3.56 -13.49 12.05
N LYS A 80 2.66 -12.84 11.29
CA LYS A 80 2.75 -11.41 11.04
C LYS A 80 2.10 -10.65 12.18
N ARG A 81 2.75 -9.56 12.61
CA ARG A 81 2.19 -8.63 13.59
C ARG A 81 0.78 -8.17 13.13
N GLY A 82 -0.15 -7.98 14.06
CA GLY A 82 -1.51 -7.53 13.76
C GLY A 82 -1.61 -6.01 13.60
N GLY A 83 -2.62 -5.55 12.84
CA GLY A 83 -2.89 -4.13 12.57
C GLY A 83 -2.51 -3.69 11.15
N ALA A 84 -2.50 -2.38 10.91
CA ALA A 84 -1.91 -1.78 9.72
C ALA A 84 -0.93 -0.69 10.14
N TRP A 85 0.22 -0.60 9.48
CA TRP A 85 1.23 0.41 9.75
C TRP A 85 2.17 0.60 8.55
N MET A 86 2.74 1.79 8.46
CA MET A 86 3.87 2.13 7.60
C MET A 86 5.16 2.19 8.42
N ASN A 87 6.28 1.78 7.82
CA ASN A 87 7.60 2.19 8.31
C ASN A 87 8.59 2.39 7.15
N ASN A 88 9.61 3.22 7.38
CA ASN A 88 10.68 3.41 6.42
C ASN A 88 11.79 2.37 6.59
N TRP A 89 12.43 2.02 5.48
CA TRP A 89 13.65 1.21 5.50
C TRP A 89 14.87 2.12 5.58
N HIS A 90 14.92 3.12 4.71
CA HIS A 90 15.87 4.22 4.76
C HIS A 90 15.34 5.44 4.01
N THR A 91 15.85 6.60 4.38
CA THR A 91 15.61 7.89 3.70
C THR A 91 16.49 8.02 2.47
N TYR A 92 16.26 9.09 1.71
CA TYR A 92 17.18 9.53 0.67
C TYR A 92 18.50 9.95 1.34
N HIS A 93 19.58 9.21 1.09
CA HIS A 93 20.87 9.50 1.72
C HIS A 93 22.02 9.02 0.83
N ARG A 94 23.23 9.43 1.20
CA ARG A 94 24.46 8.94 0.60
C ARG A 94 25.15 7.98 1.55
N ASN A 95 25.44 6.77 1.07
CA ASN A 95 26.14 5.78 1.89
C ASN A 95 27.63 6.14 2.05
N SER A 96 28.36 5.36 2.86
CA SER A 96 29.80 5.58 3.12
C SER A 96 30.70 5.47 1.88
N LYS A 97 30.20 4.90 0.78
CA LYS A 97 30.90 4.80 -0.51
C LYS A 97 30.58 5.96 -1.46
N GLY A 98 29.73 6.89 -1.04
CA GLY A 98 29.30 8.02 -1.85
C GLY A 98 28.13 7.72 -2.80
N GLU A 99 27.52 6.54 -2.69
CA GLU A 99 26.41 6.09 -3.54
C GLU A 99 25.07 6.58 -3.00
N ILE A 100 24.25 7.15 -3.89
CA ILE A 100 22.89 7.60 -3.55
C ILE A 100 22.00 6.38 -3.29
N GLN A 101 21.32 6.39 -2.15
CA GLN A 101 20.29 5.42 -1.78
C GLN A 101 18.92 6.09 -1.90
N LEU A 102 18.04 5.52 -2.71
CA LEU A 102 16.68 6.06 -2.90
C LEU A 102 15.79 5.72 -1.71
N PRO A 103 14.92 6.63 -1.23
CA PRO A 103 14.06 6.38 -0.10
C PRO A 103 13.20 5.14 -0.35
N THR A 104 13.17 4.27 0.65
CA THR A 104 12.42 3.03 0.61
C THR A 104 11.54 2.92 1.84
N ALA A 105 10.27 2.53 1.65
CA ALA A 105 9.32 2.31 2.72
C ALA A 105 8.53 1.02 2.50
N TYR A 106 7.87 0.57 3.55
CA TYR A 106 6.98 -0.58 3.50
C TYR A 106 5.68 -0.30 4.25
N ILE A 107 4.59 -0.77 3.67
CA ILE A 107 3.26 -0.77 4.27
C ILE A 107 2.90 -2.21 4.60
N VAL A 108 2.47 -2.43 5.84
CA VAL A 108 1.95 -3.71 6.30
C VAL A 108 0.49 -3.52 6.67
N GLY A 109 -0.38 -4.39 6.14
CA GLY A 109 -1.78 -4.52 6.54
C GLY A 109 -2.10 -5.97 6.92
N ASN A 110 -3.28 -6.23 7.47
CA ASN A 110 -3.73 -7.59 7.81
C ASN A 110 -5.14 -7.85 7.28
N PHE A 111 -5.33 -7.60 5.98
CA PHE A 111 -6.59 -7.83 5.28
C PHE A 111 -6.82 -9.33 5.04
N PRO A 112 -8.07 -9.74 4.75
CA PRO A 112 -8.39 -11.14 4.48
C PRO A 112 -7.48 -11.74 3.42
N GLN A 113 -6.95 -12.93 3.68
CA GLN A 113 -6.09 -13.62 2.72
C GLN A 113 -6.89 -14.00 1.47
N SER A 114 -6.22 -13.88 0.32
CA SER A 114 -6.71 -14.50 -0.91
C SER A 114 -6.56 -16.02 -0.84
N THR A 115 -7.48 -16.73 -1.49
CA THR A 115 -7.40 -18.17 -1.75
C THR A 115 -7.36 -18.43 -3.26
N GLU A 116 -7.25 -19.69 -3.66
CA GLU A 116 -7.30 -20.07 -5.08
C GLU A 116 -8.64 -19.69 -5.75
N GLU A 117 -9.71 -19.61 -4.96
CA GLU A 117 -11.07 -19.39 -5.45
C GLU A 117 -11.61 -17.99 -5.15
N THR A 118 -11.08 -17.32 -4.11
CA THR A 118 -11.59 -16.03 -3.62
C THR A 118 -10.47 -15.02 -3.49
N PRO A 119 -10.53 -13.86 -4.18
CA PRO A 119 -9.51 -12.83 -4.02
C PRO A 119 -9.60 -12.18 -2.62
N SER A 120 -8.58 -11.43 -2.24
CA SER A 120 -8.61 -10.63 -1.01
C SER A 120 -9.61 -9.49 -1.16
N LEU A 121 -10.74 -9.59 -0.46
CA LEU A 121 -11.82 -8.60 -0.47
C LEU A 121 -11.78 -7.77 0.81
N LEU A 122 -11.68 -6.45 0.64
CA LEU A 122 -11.50 -5.49 1.73
C LEU A 122 -12.86 -4.96 2.19
N ARG A 123 -12.94 -4.62 3.48
CA ARG A 123 -14.02 -3.75 3.97
C ARG A 123 -13.69 -2.30 3.62
N HIS A 124 -14.70 -1.44 3.59
CA HIS A 124 -14.47 0.00 3.42
C HIS A 124 -13.49 0.56 4.48
N SER A 125 -13.57 0.10 5.72
CA SER A 125 -12.62 0.47 6.78
C SER A 125 -11.17 0.08 6.47
N ASP A 126 -10.96 -1.05 5.79
CA ASP A 126 -9.64 -1.52 5.38
C ASP A 126 -9.07 -0.61 4.28
N VAL A 127 -9.93 -0.17 3.35
CA VAL A 127 -9.57 0.81 2.31
C VAL A 127 -9.16 2.13 2.94
N VAL A 128 -9.96 2.66 3.87
CA VAL A 128 -9.62 3.91 4.59
C VAL A 128 -8.28 3.77 5.33
N THR A 129 -8.05 2.63 5.97
CA THR A 129 -6.80 2.33 6.69
C THR A 129 -5.61 2.26 5.73
N LEU A 130 -5.75 1.58 4.59
CA LEU A 130 -4.71 1.53 3.57
C LEU A 130 -4.32 2.92 3.05
N PHE A 131 -5.32 3.77 2.80
CA PHE A 131 -5.08 5.15 2.37
C PHE A 131 -4.37 5.97 3.45
N HIS A 132 -4.71 5.76 4.73
CA HIS A 132 -4.02 6.39 5.85
C HIS A 132 -2.52 6.02 5.90
N GLU A 133 -2.22 4.71 5.87
CA GLU A 133 -0.83 4.24 5.92
C GLU A 133 -0.02 4.65 4.69
N MET A 134 -0.66 4.70 3.52
CA MET A 134 0.02 5.21 2.35
C MET A 134 0.23 6.72 2.39
N GLY A 135 -0.63 7.49 3.06
CA GLY A 135 -0.37 8.90 3.34
C GLY A 135 0.98 9.09 4.05
N HIS A 136 1.26 8.27 5.07
CA HIS A 136 2.56 8.27 5.74
C HIS A 136 3.68 7.86 4.79
N ALA A 137 3.49 6.81 3.99
CA ALA A 137 4.50 6.34 3.02
C ALA A 137 4.87 7.43 2.02
N LEU A 138 3.89 8.14 1.46
CA LEU A 138 4.13 9.22 0.50
C LEU A 138 4.86 10.40 1.13
N HIS A 139 4.54 10.75 2.38
CA HIS A 139 5.25 11.82 3.08
C HIS A 139 6.76 11.52 3.18
N HIS A 140 7.12 10.25 3.43
CA HIS A 140 8.51 9.80 3.41
C HIS A 140 9.09 9.75 1.99
N LEU A 141 8.40 9.11 1.04
CA LEU A 141 8.93 8.77 -0.28
C LEU A 141 9.02 9.97 -1.23
N LEU A 142 8.18 10.99 -1.06
CA LEU A 142 8.19 12.21 -1.87
C LEU A 142 9.09 13.32 -1.29
N SER A 143 9.69 13.09 -0.12
CA SER A 143 10.66 14.03 0.45
C SER A 143 11.90 14.14 -0.46
N LYS A 144 12.35 15.37 -0.68
CA LYS A 144 13.53 15.69 -1.51
C LYS A 144 14.74 16.12 -0.66
N ILE A 145 14.67 15.94 0.66
CA ILE A 145 15.76 16.27 1.59
C ILE A 145 16.71 15.08 1.69
N GLU A 146 18.01 15.36 1.56
CA GLU A 146 19.08 14.39 1.86
C GLU A 146 19.37 14.45 3.36
N GLU A 147 19.23 13.30 4.03
CA GLU A 147 19.56 13.11 5.44
C GLU A 147 20.94 12.46 5.64
#